data_AF-T1X7X9-F1
#
_entry.id   AF-T1X7X9-F1
#
_cell.length_a   1.000
_cell.length_b   1.000
_cell.length_c   1.000
_cell.angle_alpha   90.00
_cell.angle_beta   90.00
_cell.angle_gamma   90.00
#
_symmetry.space_group_name_H-M   'P 1'
#
loop_
_entity.id
_entity.type
_entity.pdbx_description
1 polymer ?
#
loop_
_entity_poly.entity_id
_entity_poly.type
_entity_poly.pdbx_seq_one_letter_code
_entity_poly.pdbx_strand_id
1 'polypeptide(L)'
;MRAFFRRALPAFLLALGVAALAGCGPAADSSPVSAGAVQELKWDELVPKNWDPTQRYRNLSLEALRDNDPRAIQMLDEMRAVWDNAPVNVALDGTAARLSGFVVPLDNTQDGIREFLLVPYFGACIHTPPPPANQIVHVVAADTVKGLHAMDTVRVSGLLKAARYSSVDMGVSGYEIKSASVEPFVAAH
;
A
#
# COMPACT_ATOMS: atom_id res chain seq x y z
N MET A 1 33.03 47.32 43.43
CA MET A 1 33.38 48.77 43.37
C MET A 1 32.77 49.29 42.07
N ARG A 2 31.61 49.98 42.09
CA ARG A 2 31.45 51.45 42.13
C ARG A 2 32.44 52.15 41.16
N ALA A 3 32.07 53.02 40.22
CA ALA A 3 30.84 53.78 40.01
C ALA A 3 30.78 54.40 38.58
N PHE A 4 29.56 54.62 38.11
CA PHE A 4 29.00 55.78 37.40
C PHE A 4 29.93 56.86 36.82
N PHE A 5 29.67 57.24 35.55
CA PHE A 5 29.50 58.66 35.20
C PHE A 5 28.39 58.88 34.15
N ARG A 6 27.44 59.74 34.53
CA ARG A 6 26.34 60.30 33.75
C ARG A 6 26.86 61.39 32.80
N ARG A 7 26.24 61.56 31.64
CA ARG A 7 26.04 62.90 31.03
C ARG A 7 24.72 62.95 30.26
N ALA A 8 24.04 64.08 30.43
CA ALA A 8 22.65 64.36 30.12
C ALA A 8 22.42 64.87 28.69
N LEU A 9 21.15 64.82 28.28
CA LEU A 9 20.56 65.31 27.03
C LEU A 9 20.81 66.82 26.77
N PRO A 10 20.57 67.27 25.52
CA PRO A 10 19.37 68.09 25.35
C PRO A 10 18.44 67.57 24.24
N ALA A 11 17.15 67.74 24.51
CA ALA A 11 16.05 67.52 23.59
C ALA A 11 16.04 68.59 22.49
N PHE A 12 15.86 68.17 21.25
CA PHE A 12 15.40 69.03 20.16
C PHE A 12 14.14 68.40 19.57
N LEU A 13 13.00 69.01 19.87
CA LEU A 13 11.72 68.74 19.22
C LEU A 13 11.69 69.53 17.92
N LEU A 14 11.58 68.84 16.79
CA LEU A 14 11.00 69.40 15.56
C LEU A 14 10.09 68.33 14.95
N ALA A 15 8.80 68.61 14.93
CA ALA A 15 7.79 67.85 14.21
C ALA A 15 7.75 68.26 12.73
N LEU A 16 7.38 67.31 11.87
CA LEU A 16 6.87 67.35 10.46
C LEU A 16 7.36 66.01 9.86
N GLY A 17 6.59 65.03 9.39
CA GLY A 17 5.27 64.99 8.77
C GLY A 17 5.42 64.15 7.48
N VAL A 18 4.55 63.13 7.30
CA VAL A 18 4.27 62.38 6.03
C VAL A 18 5.43 61.46 5.54
N ALA A 19 5.28 60.23 5.02
CA ALA A 19 4.18 59.43 4.50
C ALA A 19 4.50 57.93 4.69
N ALA A 20 3.49 57.13 5.04
CA ALA A 20 3.58 55.68 4.94
C ALA A 20 3.45 55.25 3.47
N LEU A 21 4.52 54.71 2.88
CA LEU A 21 4.41 53.87 1.70
C LEU A 21 4.34 52.43 2.20
N ALA A 22 3.11 51.94 2.34
CA ALA A 22 2.82 50.53 2.43
C ALA A 22 3.32 49.86 1.14
N GLY A 23 4.45 49.18 1.23
CA GLY A 23 4.91 48.27 0.19
C GLY A 23 3.99 47.07 0.14
N CYS A 24 3.04 47.05 -0.80
CA CYS A 24 2.44 45.82 -1.30
C CYS A 24 3.53 45.04 -2.06
N GLY A 25 4.31 44.24 -1.33
CA GLY A 25 4.95 43.08 -1.94
C GLY A 25 3.88 42.00 -2.16
N PRO A 26 3.87 41.29 -3.30
CA PRO A 26 3.00 40.13 -3.44
C PRO A 26 3.42 39.13 -2.37
N ALA A 27 2.52 38.89 -1.41
CA ALA A 27 2.63 37.72 -0.56
C ALA A 27 2.68 36.52 -1.50
N ALA A 28 3.82 35.85 -1.58
CA ALA A 28 3.88 34.55 -2.19
C ALA A 28 3.01 33.65 -1.32
N ASP A 29 1.77 33.42 -1.77
CA ASP A 29 0.90 32.40 -1.22
C ASP A 29 1.63 31.05 -1.41
N SER A 30 2.39 30.65 -0.40
CA SER A 30 2.80 29.28 -0.21
C SER A 30 1.56 28.48 0.18
N SER A 31 0.69 28.25 -0.80
CA SER A 31 -0.35 27.24 -0.69
C SER A 31 0.37 25.91 -0.40
N PRO A 32 0.06 25.21 0.70
CA PRO A 32 0.61 23.89 0.90
C PRO A 32 0.15 23.04 -0.29
N VAL A 33 1.10 22.50 -1.04
CA VAL A 33 0.82 21.45 -2.01
C VAL A 33 0.13 20.36 -1.22
N SER A 34 -1.17 20.17 -1.45
CA SER A 34 -1.90 19.04 -0.91
C SER A 34 -1.15 17.80 -1.40
N ALA A 35 -0.40 17.15 -0.50
CA ALA A 35 0.10 15.81 -0.74
C ALA A 35 -1.14 14.99 -1.05
N GLY A 36 -1.33 14.66 -2.34
CA GLY A 36 -2.55 14.02 -2.82
C GLY A 36 -2.91 12.87 -1.91
N ALA A 37 -4.13 12.88 -1.37
CA ALA A 37 -4.57 11.85 -0.45
C ALA A 37 -4.38 10.48 -1.14
N VAL A 38 -3.48 9.66 -0.59
CA VAL A 38 -3.22 8.31 -1.11
C VAL A 38 -4.57 7.59 -1.18
N GLN A 39 -4.96 7.17 -2.38
CA GLN A 39 -6.25 6.50 -2.60
C GLN A 39 -6.20 5.13 -1.94
N GLU A 40 -7.23 4.82 -1.13
CA GLU A 40 -7.46 3.45 -0.68
C GLU A 40 -8.05 2.67 -1.86
N LEU A 41 -7.27 1.72 -2.36
CA LEU A 41 -7.67 0.79 -3.40
C LEU A 41 -8.47 -0.35 -2.79
N LYS A 42 -9.46 -0.81 -3.54
CA LYS A 42 -10.12 -2.08 -3.29
C LYS A 42 -9.46 -3.19 -4.12
N TRP A 43 -9.53 -4.41 -3.62
CA TRP A 43 -8.93 -5.57 -4.29
C TRP A 43 -9.48 -5.81 -5.70
N ASP A 44 -10.75 -5.53 -5.96
CA ASP A 44 -11.36 -5.65 -7.29
C ASP A 44 -10.75 -4.68 -8.32
N GLU A 45 -10.17 -3.56 -7.89
CA GLU A 45 -9.53 -2.59 -8.78
C GLU A 45 -8.18 -3.10 -9.33
N LEU A 46 -7.54 -4.06 -8.65
CA LEU A 46 -6.32 -4.72 -9.12
C LEU A 46 -6.58 -5.69 -10.28
N VAL A 47 -7.85 -6.10 -10.47
CA VAL A 47 -8.24 -7.03 -11.52
C VAL A 47 -8.56 -6.28 -12.82
N PRO A 48 -7.91 -6.60 -13.96
CA PRO A 48 -8.29 -6.03 -15.24
C PRO A 48 -9.76 -6.35 -15.59
N LYS A 49 -10.53 -5.33 -15.98
CA LYS A 49 -11.97 -5.47 -16.29
C LYS A 49 -12.28 -6.48 -17.39
N ASN A 50 -11.32 -6.77 -18.26
CA ASN A 50 -11.44 -7.70 -19.38
C ASN A 50 -10.93 -9.11 -19.06
N TRP A 51 -10.52 -9.39 -17.82
CA TRP A 51 -10.06 -10.70 -17.41
C TRP A 51 -11.16 -11.44 -16.64
N ASP A 52 -11.59 -12.56 -17.21
CA ASP A 52 -12.55 -13.48 -16.58
C ASP A 52 -11.93 -14.88 -16.48
N PRO A 53 -11.43 -15.29 -15.30
CA PRO A 53 -10.85 -16.61 -15.12
C PRO A 53 -11.88 -17.74 -15.18
N THR A 54 -13.18 -17.43 -15.13
CA THR A 54 -14.25 -18.44 -15.10
C THR A 54 -14.68 -18.89 -16.50
N GLN A 55 -14.35 -18.12 -17.54
CA GLN A 55 -14.89 -18.32 -18.89
C GLN A 55 -14.69 -19.75 -19.42
N ARG A 56 -13.54 -20.37 -19.15
CA ARG A 56 -13.20 -21.75 -19.55
C ARG A 56 -14.08 -22.81 -18.85
N TYR A 57 -14.63 -22.50 -17.68
CA TYR A 57 -15.30 -23.48 -16.83
C TYR A 57 -16.83 -23.40 -16.85
N ARG A 58 -17.40 -22.32 -17.42
CA ARG A 58 -18.86 -22.06 -17.42
C ARG A 58 -19.71 -23.17 -18.05
N ASN A 59 -19.13 -23.98 -18.94
CA ASN A 59 -19.83 -25.04 -19.66
C ASN A 59 -19.47 -26.44 -19.17
N LEU A 60 -18.77 -26.56 -18.04
CA LEU A 60 -18.42 -27.85 -17.43
C LEU A 60 -19.43 -28.21 -16.36
N SER A 61 -19.93 -29.45 -16.37
CA SER A 61 -20.69 -29.98 -15.24
C SER A 61 -19.71 -30.43 -14.16
N LEU A 62 -19.50 -29.55 -13.17
CA LEU A 62 -18.65 -29.83 -12.01
C LEU A 62 -19.27 -30.92 -11.13
N GLU A 63 -20.60 -31.09 -11.17
CA GLU A 63 -21.36 -32.10 -10.41
C GLU A 63 -21.07 -33.53 -10.87
N ALA A 64 -20.59 -33.70 -12.11
CA ALA A 64 -20.24 -35.00 -12.67
C ALA A 64 -18.79 -35.43 -12.35
N LEU A 65 -17.99 -34.56 -11.73
CA LEU A 65 -16.60 -34.83 -11.37
C LEU A 65 -16.51 -35.38 -9.94
N ARG A 66 -15.70 -36.42 -9.76
CA ARG A 66 -15.33 -36.94 -8.44
C ARG A 66 -13.93 -36.45 -8.08
N ASP A 67 -13.65 -36.30 -6.79
CA ASP A 67 -12.35 -35.77 -6.31
C ASP A 67 -11.13 -36.58 -6.80
N ASN A 68 -11.30 -37.89 -7.01
CA ASN A 68 -10.24 -38.77 -7.50
C ASN A 68 -10.25 -38.99 -9.02
N ASP A 69 -11.06 -38.23 -9.77
CA ASP A 69 -11.09 -38.28 -11.24
C ASP A 69 -9.84 -37.55 -11.78
N PRO A 70 -9.00 -38.19 -12.62
CA PRO A 70 -7.85 -37.55 -13.24
C PRO A 70 -8.20 -36.26 -14.00
N ARG A 71 -9.42 -36.14 -14.53
CA ARG A 71 -9.90 -34.92 -15.20
C ARG A 71 -10.12 -33.78 -14.23
N ALA A 72 -10.55 -34.07 -12.99
CA ALA A 72 -10.70 -33.07 -11.95
C ALA A 72 -9.34 -32.53 -11.52
N ILE A 73 -8.34 -33.41 -11.37
CA ILE A 73 -6.95 -33.03 -11.07
C ILE A 73 -6.40 -32.12 -12.18
N GLN A 74 -6.51 -32.53 -13.44
CA GLN A 74 -6.06 -31.71 -14.57
C GLN A 74 -6.75 -30.34 -14.61
N MET A 75 -8.05 -30.29 -14.32
CA MET A 75 -8.81 -29.03 -14.27
C MET A 75 -8.29 -28.07 -13.20
N LEU A 76 -7.98 -28.60 -12.01
CA LEU A 76 -7.42 -27.83 -10.91
C LEU A 76 -6.02 -27.31 -11.26
N ASP A 77 -5.18 -28.12 -11.92
CA ASP A 77 -3.86 -27.71 -12.39
C ASP A 77 -3.96 -26.58 -13.44
N GLU A 78 -4.90 -26.69 -14.39
CA GLU A 78 -5.16 -25.63 -15.37
C GLU A 78 -5.66 -24.35 -14.70
N MET A 79 -6.55 -24.46 -13.71
CA MET A 79 -7.04 -23.31 -12.94
C MET A 79 -5.91 -22.64 -12.17
N ARG A 80 -5.04 -23.44 -11.53
CA ARG A 80 -3.86 -22.93 -10.85
C ARG A 80 -2.96 -22.17 -11.81
N ALA A 81 -2.69 -22.72 -12.99
CA ALA A 81 -1.87 -22.06 -14.00
C ALA A 81 -2.49 -20.73 -14.49
N VAL A 82 -3.82 -20.66 -14.69
CA VAL A 82 -4.51 -19.42 -15.05
C VAL A 82 -4.38 -18.37 -13.93
N TRP A 83 -4.51 -18.79 -12.69
CA TRP A 83 -4.43 -17.91 -11.52
C TRP A 83 -3.00 -17.40 -11.28
N ASP A 84 -1.99 -18.25 -11.40
CA ASP A 84 -0.57 -17.86 -11.32
C ASP A 84 -0.17 -16.87 -12.44
N ASN A 85 -0.83 -16.99 -13.59
CA ASN A 85 -0.59 -16.10 -14.74
C ASN A 85 -1.59 -14.94 -14.83
N ALA A 86 -2.40 -14.71 -13.80
CA ALA A 86 -3.40 -13.65 -13.82
C ALA A 86 -2.76 -12.29 -14.18
N PRO A 87 -3.34 -11.55 -15.14
CA PRO A 87 -2.81 -10.27 -15.58
C PRO A 87 -3.09 -9.20 -14.54
N VAL A 88 -2.17 -8.25 -14.41
CA VAL A 88 -2.32 -7.07 -13.55
C VAL A 88 -3.04 -5.94 -14.28
N ASN A 89 -3.75 -5.11 -13.53
CA ASN A 89 -4.19 -3.80 -14.01
C ASN A 89 -2.98 -2.85 -14.14
N VAL A 90 -2.46 -2.73 -15.37
CA VAL A 90 -1.28 -1.92 -15.70
C VAL A 90 -1.45 -0.43 -15.41
N ALA A 91 -2.69 0.08 -15.34
CA ALA A 91 -2.94 1.49 -15.03
C ALA A 91 -2.58 1.86 -13.58
N LEU A 92 -2.42 0.87 -12.71
CA LEU A 92 -2.02 1.07 -11.31
C LEU A 92 -0.50 1.06 -11.11
N ASP A 93 0.28 0.70 -12.14
CA ASP A 93 1.74 0.65 -12.03
C ASP A 93 2.34 2.04 -11.79
N GLY A 94 3.14 2.15 -10.72
CA GLY A 94 3.75 3.40 -10.30
C GLY A 94 2.79 4.39 -9.65
N THR A 95 1.59 3.97 -9.26
CA THR A 95 0.67 4.83 -8.50
C THR A 95 0.93 4.72 -7.00
N ALA A 96 0.69 5.81 -6.26
CA ALA A 96 0.62 5.75 -4.81
C ALA A 96 -0.68 5.04 -4.41
N ALA A 97 -0.56 3.96 -3.66
CA ALA A 97 -1.66 3.10 -3.27
C ALA A 97 -1.68 2.87 -1.76
N ARG A 98 -2.89 2.68 -1.24
CA ARG A 98 -3.13 2.11 0.08
C ARG A 98 -4.05 0.92 -0.08
N LEU A 99 -3.73 -0.20 0.55
CA LEU A 99 -4.52 -1.42 0.47
C LEU A 99 -4.60 -2.07 1.85
N SER A 100 -5.79 -2.54 2.21
CA SER A 100 -6.02 -3.26 3.46
C SER A 100 -6.12 -4.77 3.18
N GLY A 101 -5.51 -5.61 4.01
CA GLY A 101 -5.49 -7.06 3.79
C GLY A 101 -4.85 -7.83 4.95
N PHE A 102 -4.58 -9.12 4.72
CA PHE A 102 -4.03 -10.03 5.71
C PHE A 102 -2.56 -10.37 5.40
N VAL A 103 -1.76 -10.61 6.44
CA VAL A 103 -0.32 -10.86 6.33
C VAL A 103 0.00 -12.34 6.16
N VAL A 104 0.59 -12.76 5.03
CA VAL A 104 1.23 -14.08 4.87
C VAL A 104 2.75 -13.88 4.99
N PRO A 105 3.38 -14.25 6.13
CA PRO A 105 4.79 -13.96 6.33
C PRO A 105 5.68 -14.72 5.33
N LEU A 106 6.66 -14.04 4.75
CA LEU A 106 7.73 -14.65 3.95
C LEU A 106 9.03 -14.72 4.74
N ASP A 107 9.23 -13.77 5.66
CA ASP A 107 10.18 -13.88 6.74
C ASP A 107 9.47 -14.08 8.09
N ASN A 108 10.20 -14.65 9.04
CA ASN A 108 9.76 -14.71 10.42
C ASN A 108 10.98 -14.49 11.31
N THR A 109 11.17 -13.24 11.74
CA THR A 109 12.25 -12.89 12.65
C THR A 109 11.71 -12.85 14.08
N GLN A 110 12.55 -13.10 15.09
CA GLN A 110 12.14 -13.01 16.50
C GLN A 110 11.57 -11.62 16.87
N ASP A 111 11.96 -10.58 16.12
CA ASP A 111 11.59 -9.19 16.38
C ASP A 111 10.35 -8.73 15.60
N GLY A 112 9.82 -9.54 14.67
CA GLY A 112 8.66 -9.20 13.84
C GLY A 112 8.79 -9.66 12.38
N ILE A 113 7.95 -9.08 11.52
CA ILE A 113 7.86 -9.41 10.09
C ILE A 113 8.26 -8.17 9.28
N ARG A 114 9.10 -8.35 8.26
CA ARG A 114 9.47 -7.27 7.32
C ARG A 114 9.00 -7.58 5.90
N GLU A 115 9.02 -8.84 5.51
CA GLU A 115 8.67 -9.30 4.17
C GLU A 115 7.49 -10.28 4.23
N PHE A 116 6.43 -9.96 3.49
CA PHE A 116 5.20 -10.75 3.51
C PHE A 116 4.41 -10.60 2.20
N LEU A 117 3.46 -11.49 1.97
CA LEU A 117 2.40 -11.28 0.98
C LEU A 117 1.18 -10.68 1.68
N LEU A 118 0.65 -9.60 1.12
CA LEU A 118 -0.65 -9.07 1.48
C LEU A 118 -1.72 -9.75 0.61
N VAL A 119 -2.78 -10.24 1.24
CA VAL A 119 -3.85 -11.01 0.59
C VAL A 119 -5.25 -10.52 0.99
N PRO A 120 -6.28 -10.72 0.15
CA PRO A 120 -7.62 -10.14 0.36
C PRO A 120 -8.48 -10.84 1.43
N TYR A 121 -8.14 -12.06 1.83
CA TYR A 121 -8.96 -12.83 2.78
C TYR A 121 -8.11 -13.65 3.75
N PHE A 122 -8.68 -13.87 4.93
CA PHE A 122 -8.08 -14.67 5.99
C PHE A 122 -7.92 -16.13 5.57
N GLY A 123 -6.75 -16.72 5.83
CA GLY A 123 -6.46 -18.14 5.54
C GLY A 123 -6.00 -18.41 4.10
N ALA A 124 -5.84 -17.39 3.27
CA ALA A 124 -5.19 -17.50 1.96
C ALA A 124 -3.78 -18.08 2.09
N CYS A 125 -3.38 -18.93 1.14
CA CYS A 125 -2.07 -19.59 1.04
C CYS A 125 -1.71 -20.58 2.16
N ILE A 126 -2.40 -20.55 3.30
CA ILE A 126 -2.11 -21.42 4.46
C ILE A 126 -3.17 -22.51 4.61
N HIS A 127 -4.45 -22.16 4.54
CA HIS A 127 -5.57 -23.09 4.70
C HIS A 127 -6.34 -23.33 3.41
N THR A 128 -6.19 -22.43 2.46
CA THR A 128 -6.86 -22.45 1.16
C THR A 128 -5.83 -22.20 0.06
N PRO A 129 -6.11 -22.64 -1.18
CA PRO A 129 -5.23 -22.36 -2.30
C PRO A 129 -4.91 -20.86 -2.41
N PRO A 130 -3.71 -20.50 -2.88
CA PRO A 130 -3.35 -19.10 -3.05
C PRO A 130 -4.31 -18.38 -4.03
N PRO A 131 -4.63 -17.09 -3.78
CA PRO A 131 -5.38 -16.28 -4.72
C PRO A 131 -4.72 -16.19 -6.11
N PRO A 132 -5.44 -15.67 -7.12
CA PRO A 132 -4.82 -15.25 -8.38
C PRO A 132 -3.70 -14.23 -8.17
N ALA A 133 -2.72 -14.19 -9.07
CA ALA A 133 -1.55 -13.33 -8.90
C ALA A 133 -1.88 -11.83 -8.83
N ASN A 134 -2.93 -11.38 -9.51
CA ASN A 134 -3.43 -10.01 -9.41
C ASN A 134 -4.22 -9.72 -8.13
N GLN A 135 -4.27 -10.67 -7.19
CA GLN A 135 -4.88 -10.57 -5.86
C GLN A 135 -3.88 -10.91 -4.75
N ILE A 136 -2.58 -10.81 -5.05
CA ILE A 136 -1.50 -10.95 -4.09
C ILE A 136 -0.56 -9.77 -4.30
N VAL A 137 -0.12 -9.14 -3.21
CA VAL A 137 0.90 -8.07 -3.25
C VAL A 137 2.09 -8.51 -2.41
N HIS A 138 3.28 -8.53 -3.00
CA HIS A 138 4.52 -8.73 -2.27
C HIS A 138 4.91 -7.43 -1.58
N VAL A 139 5.02 -7.46 -0.27
CA VAL A 139 5.31 -6.28 0.54
C VAL A 139 6.64 -6.44 1.23
N VAL A 140 7.51 -5.43 1.03
CA VAL A 140 8.72 -5.24 1.82
C VAL A 140 8.54 -3.95 2.62
N ALA A 141 8.31 -4.09 3.93
CA ALA A 141 8.16 -2.96 4.83
C ALA A 141 9.46 -2.12 4.89
N ALA A 142 9.30 -0.82 5.16
CA ALA A 142 10.45 0.09 5.34
C ALA A 142 11.37 -0.39 6.48
N ASP A 143 10.76 -0.81 7.59
CA ASP A 143 11.40 -1.38 8.78
C ASP A 143 10.65 -2.63 9.23
N THR A 144 11.29 -3.49 10.05
CA THR A 144 10.63 -4.65 10.65
C THR A 144 9.45 -4.22 11.52
N VAL A 145 8.26 -4.76 11.25
CA VAL A 145 7.04 -4.47 11.99
C VAL A 145 6.97 -5.37 13.21
N LYS A 146 7.25 -4.79 14.38
CA LYS A 146 7.27 -5.53 15.65
C LYS A 146 5.89 -5.98 16.08
N GLY A 147 5.78 -7.22 16.54
CA GLY A 147 4.53 -7.79 17.02
C GLY A 147 3.48 -8.04 15.93
N LEU A 148 3.87 -7.99 14.66
CA LEU A 148 3.04 -8.43 13.55
C LEU A 148 3.11 -9.96 13.44
N HIS A 149 1.96 -10.60 13.25
CA HIS A 149 1.84 -12.05 13.15
C HIS A 149 1.20 -12.45 11.82
N ALA A 150 1.28 -13.74 11.51
CA ALA A 150 0.57 -14.32 10.38
C ALA A 150 -0.94 -14.06 10.51
N MET A 151 -1.54 -13.64 9.41
CA MET A 151 -2.95 -13.29 9.25
C MET A 151 -3.43 -12.08 10.04
N ASP A 152 -2.54 -11.29 10.64
CA ASP A 152 -2.94 -9.98 11.15
C ASP A 152 -3.50 -9.12 10.00
N THR A 153 -4.54 -8.35 10.29
CA THR A 153 -5.09 -7.39 9.35
C THR A 153 -4.28 -6.11 9.41
N VAL A 154 -3.78 -5.67 8.26
CA VAL A 154 -2.97 -4.46 8.14
C VAL A 154 -3.47 -3.58 7.00
N ARG A 155 -3.12 -2.31 7.09
CA ARG A 155 -3.16 -1.34 6.01
C ARG A 155 -1.73 -1.09 5.54
N VAL A 156 -1.49 -1.32 4.25
CA VAL A 156 -0.20 -1.11 3.60
C VAL A 156 -0.32 0.08 2.66
N SER A 157 0.63 1.02 2.75
CA SER A 157 0.70 2.17 1.84
C SER A 157 2.08 2.28 1.21
N GLY A 158 2.13 2.65 -0.07
CA GLY A 158 3.39 2.86 -0.80
C GLY A 158 3.19 3.02 -2.30
N LEU A 159 4.27 2.88 -3.06
CA LEU A 159 4.22 2.88 -4.52
C LEU A 159 3.90 1.47 -5.02
N LEU A 160 2.73 1.27 -5.63
CA LEU A 160 2.36 -0.01 -6.21
C LEU A 160 3.10 -0.23 -7.51
N LYS A 161 3.77 -1.37 -7.65
CA LYS A 161 4.47 -1.77 -8.86
C LYS A 161 3.89 -3.05 -9.43
N ALA A 162 3.72 -3.09 -10.75
CA ALA A 162 3.46 -4.34 -11.47
C ALA A 162 4.76 -5.14 -11.55
N ALA A 163 4.99 -5.99 -10.55
CA ALA A 163 6.20 -6.79 -10.44
C ALA A 163 5.86 -8.17 -9.86
N ARG A 164 6.45 -9.21 -10.46
CA ARG A 164 6.20 -10.58 -10.03
C ARG A 164 7.16 -11.03 -8.95
N TYR A 165 6.60 -11.71 -7.96
CA TYR A 165 7.33 -12.47 -6.96
C TYR A 165 6.74 -13.88 -6.91
N SER A 166 7.58 -14.90 -6.80
CA SER A 166 7.14 -16.29 -6.75
C SER A 166 7.64 -16.96 -5.47
N SER A 167 6.71 -17.55 -4.74
CA SER A 167 6.99 -18.45 -3.62
C SER A 167 6.52 -19.85 -3.99
N VAL A 168 7.33 -20.85 -3.70
CA VAL A 168 7.04 -22.26 -4.04
C VAL A 168 5.71 -22.69 -3.44
N ASP A 169 5.44 -22.31 -2.19
CA ASP A 169 4.25 -22.78 -1.46
C ASP A 169 3.15 -21.71 -1.37
N MET A 170 3.50 -20.42 -1.48
CA MET A 170 2.55 -19.32 -1.25
C MET A 170 2.00 -18.69 -2.54
N GLY A 171 2.37 -19.24 -3.70
CA GLY A 171 1.89 -18.80 -5.02
C GLY A 171 2.69 -17.65 -5.64
N VAL A 172 2.12 -17.03 -6.67
CA VAL A 172 2.73 -15.93 -7.41
C VAL A 172 2.02 -14.62 -7.09
N SER A 173 2.79 -13.59 -6.73
CA SER A 173 2.33 -12.21 -6.67
C SER A 173 2.46 -11.53 -8.03
N GLY A 174 1.48 -10.71 -8.41
CA GLY A 174 1.53 -9.82 -9.57
C GLY A 174 1.96 -8.39 -9.24
N TYR A 175 1.91 -8.03 -7.96
CA TYR A 175 2.21 -6.67 -7.50
C TYR A 175 3.30 -6.66 -6.42
N GLU A 176 3.95 -5.51 -6.28
CA GLU A 176 4.94 -5.25 -5.23
C GLU A 176 4.75 -3.86 -4.62
N ILE A 177 4.96 -3.74 -3.32
CA ILE A 177 5.18 -2.46 -2.63
C ILE A 177 6.47 -2.58 -1.80
N LYS A 178 7.50 -1.83 -2.20
CA LYS A 178 8.76 -1.71 -1.47
C LYS A 178 8.76 -0.50 -0.55
N SER A 179 9.53 -0.60 0.54
CA SER A 179 9.63 0.44 1.58
C SER A 179 8.24 0.86 2.07
N ALA A 180 7.35 -0.11 2.24
CA ALA A 180 5.95 0.14 2.55
C ALA A 180 5.78 0.66 3.98
N SER A 181 4.83 1.57 4.15
CA SER A 181 4.26 1.90 5.45
C SER A 181 3.21 0.84 5.80
N VAL A 182 3.31 0.26 6.99
CA VAL A 182 2.43 -0.81 7.46
C VAL A 182 1.84 -0.40 8.80
N GLU A 183 0.52 -0.35 8.85
CA GLU A 183 -0.25 0.01 10.04
C GLU A 183 -1.19 -1.14 10.42
N PRO A 184 -1.28 -1.55 11.69
CA PRO A 184 -2.33 -2.44 12.14
C PRO A 184 -3.70 -1.89 11.75
N PHE A 185 -4.58 -2.72 11.21
CA PHE A 185 -5.90 -2.27 10.84
C PHE A 185 -6.77 -2.11 12.09
N VAL A 186 -7.11 -0.86 12.41
CA VAL A 186 -8.14 -0.55 13.41
C VAL A 186 -9.39 -0.14 12.65
N ALA A 187 -10.47 -0.89 12.79
CA ALA A 187 -11.75 -0.50 12.22
C ALA A 187 -12.17 0.84 12.85
N ALA A 188 -12.49 1.84 12.02
CA ALA A 188 -13.06 3.08 12.52
C ALA A 188 -14.42 2.76 13.18
N HIS A 189 -14.57 3.13 14.45
CA HIS A 189 -15.82 3.02 15.21
C HIS A 189 -16.85 4.05 14.74
#